data_AF-A0AAJ0HJC7-F1
#
_entry.id   AF-A0AAJ0HJC7-F1
#
_cell.length_a   1.000
_cell.length_b   1.000
_cell.length_c   1.000
_cell.angle_alpha   90.00
_cell.angle_beta   90.00
_cell.angle_gamma   90.00
#
_symmetry.space_group_name_H-M   'P 1'
#
loop_
_entity.id
_entity.type
_entity.pdbx_description
1 polymer ?
#
loop_
_entity_poly.entity_id
_entity_poly.type
_entity_poly.pdbx_seq_one_letter_code
_entity_poly.pdbx_strand_id
1 'polypeptide(L)'
;IRFVGTKAFWDLINSTDQEMLAFHNVPPQDFIRLDQERELRRRATRFRRYKDEERILIVVIPGRPHEQLHLELYHEARDEIFFMGLRDAWSNVGATTLPERPGGNRGEGDSSGSPRPQPNGRSWPTLVIEAGDLPSLQKLREDMRWWFSASNHQVQIVLLAKLDRPGRRIILEKW
;
A
#
# COMPACT_ATOMS: atom_id res chain seq x y z
N ILE A 1 -9.61 8.61 14.23
CA ILE A 1 -9.27 8.23 15.63
C ILE A 1 -8.16 9.14 16.13
N ARG A 2 -8.25 9.72 17.33
CA ARG A 2 -7.14 10.51 17.90
C ARG A 2 -6.08 9.55 18.45
N PHE A 3 -4.83 9.72 18.05
CA PHE A 3 -3.71 8.97 18.62
C PHE A 3 -3.43 9.44 20.04
N VAL A 4 -3.27 8.48 20.96
CA VAL A 4 -3.03 8.74 22.40
C VAL A 4 -1.83 7.95 22.95
N GLY A 5 -1.10 7.23 22.10
CA GLY A 5 0.08 6.44 22.47
C GLY A 5 0.14 5.09 21.76
N THR A 6 1.35 4.51 21.67
CA THR A 6 1.62 3.26 20.92
C THR A 6 0.88 2.06 21.50
N LYS A 7 0.80 1.95 22.83
CA LYS A 7 0.05 0.88 23.50
C LYS A 7 -1.44 0.89 23.10
N ALA A 8 -2.11 2.03 23.29
CA ALA A 8 -3.53 2.17 22.96
C ALA A 8 -3.81 1.96 21.46
N PHE A 9 -2.88 2.37 20.60
CA PHE A 9 -2.94 2.08 19.16
C PHE A 9 -2.98 0.57 18.90
N TRP A 10 -2.04 -0.20 19.47
CA TRP A 10 -2.00 -1.64 19.25
C TRP A 10 -3.15 -2.38 19.91
N ASP A 11 -3.58 -1.95 21.11
CA ASP A 11 -4.74 -2.52 21.77
C ASP A 11 -6.00 -2.40 20.88
N LEU A 12 -6.18 -1.24 20.23
CA LEU A 12 -7.26 -1.05 19.26
C LEU A 12 -7.08 -1.91 18.01
N ILE A 13 -5.89 -1.93 17.42
CA ILE A 13 -5.60 -2.75 16.22
C ILE A 13 -5.89 -4.23 16.46
N ASN A 14 -5.58 -4.76 17.65
CA ASN A 14 -5.77 -6.18 17.94
C ASN A 14 -7.23 -6.54 18.31
N SER A 15 -8.06 -5.54 18.63
CA SER A 15 -9.44 -5.76 19.09
C SER A 15 -10.50 -5.28 18.10
N THR A 16 -10.13 -4.49 17.10
CA THR A 16 -11.06 -3.96 16.12
C THR A 16 -11.51 -5.01 15.10
N ASP A 17 -12.73 -4.85 14.63
CA ASP A 17 -13.30 -5.53 13.47
C ASP A 17 -13.22 -4.68 12.19
N GLN A 18 -12.72 -3.44 12.27
CA GLN A 18 -12.59 -2.55 11.13
C GLN A 18 -11.33 -2.88 10.32
N GLU A 19 -11.47 -3.07 9.01
CA GLU A 19 -10.33 -3.38 8.14
C GLU A 19 -9.48 -2.14 7.79
N MET A 20 -9.94 -0.94 8.11
CA MET A 20 -9.21 0.30 7.82
C MET A 20 -9.46 1.36 8.89
N LEU A 21 -8.38 1.92 9.44
CA LEU A 21 -8.41 2.96 10.46
C LEU A 21 -7.55 4.15 10.06
N ALA A 22 -8.01 5.36 10.37
CA ALA A 22 -7.21 6.58 10.27
C ALA A 22 -6.93 7.14 11.67
N PHE A 23 -5.65 7.23 12.03
CA PHE A 23 -5.16 7.81 13.27
C PHE A 23 -4.63 9.22 12.99
N HIS A 24 -5.17 10.21 13.70
CA HIS A 24 -4.76 11.61 13.61
C HIS A 24 -3.86 11.98 14.80
N ASN A 25 -3.04 13.00 14.61
CA ASN A 25 -2.06 13.48 15.59
C ASN A 25 -1.03 12.40 15.97
N VAL A 26 -0.58 11.60 15.01
CA VAL A 26 0.52 10.64 15.20
C VAL A 26 1.85 11.37 14.97
N PRO A 27 2.64 11.67 16.02
CA PRO A 27 3.92 12.35 15.84
C PRO A 27 4.91 11.49 15.03
N PRO A 28 5.84 12.10 14.27
CA PRO A 28 6.79 11.34 13.45
C PRO A 28 7.63 10.34 14.27
N GLN A 29 8.01 10.73 15.49
CA GLN A 29 8.76 9.84 16.39
C GLN A 29 7.94 8.62 16.83
N ASP A 30 6.63 8.77 17.02
CA ASP A 30 5.76 7.66 17.36
C ASP A 30 5.43 6.82 16.13
N PHE A 31 5.29 7.41 14.94
CA PHE A 31 5.20 6.65 13.69
C PHE A 31 6.40 5.71 13.52
N ILE A 32 7.62 6.21 13.75
CA ILE A 32 8.85 5.38 13.68
C ILE A 32 8.77 4.20 14.67
N ARG A 33 8.34 4.46 15.92
CA ARG A 33 8.17 3.40 16.93
C ARG A 33 7.11 2.38 16.51
N LEU A 34 5.97 2.86 16.02
CA LEU A 34 4.90 2.01 15.52
C LEU A 34 5.39 1.14 14.35
N ASP A 35 6.14 1.69 13.42
CA ASP A 35 6.66 0.94 12.26
C ASP A 35 7.68 -0.12 12.70
N GLN A 36 8.57 0.21 13.64
CA GLN A 36 9.49 -0.77 14.25
C GLN A 36 8.74 -1.89 14.98
N GLU A 37 7.72 -1.56 15.77
CA GLU A 37 6.89 -2.56 16.45
C GLU A 37 6.08 -3.40 15.45
N ARG A 38 5.65 -2.81 14.33
CA ARG A 38 4.97 -3.51 13.23
C ARG A 38 5.87 -4.56 12.58
N GLU A 39 7.15 -4.26 12.40
CA GLU A 39 8.14 -5.25 11.92
C GLU A 39 8.26 -6.45 12.88
N LEU A 40 8.35 -6.18 14.18
CA LEU A 40 8.40 -7.23 15.21
C LEU A 40 7.12 -8.08 15.24
N ARG A 41 5.99 -7.48 14.86
CA ARG A 41 4.69 -8.13 14.68
C ARG A 41 4.51 -8.77 13.31
N ARG A 42 5.60 -8.97 12.55
CA ARG A 42 5.62 -9.62 11.22
C ARG A 42 4.70 -8.95 10.19
N ARG A 43 4.48 -7.64 10.31
CA ARG A 43 3.65 -6.86 9.38
C ARG A 43 2.23 -7.41 9.18
N ALA A 44 1.60 -7.92 10.23
CA ALA A 44 0.20 -8.35 10.18
C ALA A 44 -0.79 -7.21 9.85
N THR A 45 -0.35 -5.95 9.93
CA THR A 45 -1.08 -4.77 9.49
C THR A 45 -0.25 -3.97 8.49
N ARG A 46 -0.94 -3.30 7.56
CA ARG A 46 -0.32 -2.43 6.54
C ARG A 46 -0.42 -0.98 6.96
N PHE A 47 0.69 -0.27 6.95
CA PHE A 47 0.72 1.19 7.11
C PHE A 47 0.62 1.83 5.72
N ARG A 48 -0.58 1.75 5.13
CA ARG A 48 -0.85 2.18 3.74
C ARG A 48 -0.33 3.58 3.45
N ARG A 49 -0.57 4.53 4.37
CA ARG A 49 -0.15 5.93 4.21
C ARG A 49 0.25 6.52 5.54
N TYR A 50 1.41 7.16 5.60
CA TYR A 50 1.70 8.17 6.62
C TYR A 50 1.82 9.53 5.95
N LYS A 51 0.99 10.47 6.41
CA LYS A 51 1.02 11.87 6.01
C LYS A 51 1.69 12.66 7.13
N ASP A 52 2.93 13.06 6.91
CA ASP A 52 3.81 13.59 7.96
C ASP A 52 3.33 14.94 8.47
N GLU A 53 3.04 15.87 7.57
CA GLU A 53 2.61 17.24 7.89
C GLU A 53 1.25 17.24 8.61
N GLU A 54 0.31 16.42 8.15
CA GLU A 54 -1.01 16.26 8.76
C GLU A 54 -1.01 15.33 9.98
N ARG A 55 0.09 14.61 10.22
CA ARG A 55 0.23 13.61 11.29
C ARG A 55 -0.87 12.57 11.25
N ILE A 56 -1.16 12.07 10.05
CA ILE A 56 -2.20 11.06 9.81
C ILE A 56 -1.55 9.74 9.40
N LEU A 57 -1.82 8.68 10.17
CA LEU A 57 -1.49 7.31 9.81
C LEU A 57 -2.75 6.56 9.38
N ILE A 58 -2.76 6.08 8.15
CA ILE A 58 -3.79 5.19 7.61
C ILE A 58 -3.29 3.76 7.72
N VAL A 59 -4.03 2.94 8.46
CA VAL A 59 -3.73 1.53 8.71
C VAL A 59 -4.79 0.68 8.04
N VAL A 60 -4.35 -0.40 7.39
CA VAL A 60 -5.21 -1.44 6.83
C VAL A 60 -4.92 -2.75 7.56
N ILE A 61 -5.98 -3.45 7.94
CA ILE A 61 -5.95 -4.80 8.52
C ILE A 61 -6.51 -5.72 7.43
N PRO A 62 -5.63 -6.31 6.59
CA PRO A 62 -6.09 -6.99 5.41
C PRO A 62 -6.78 -8.31 5.76
N GLY A 63 -8.04 -8.45 5.34
CA GLY A 63 -8.77 -9.71 5.34
C GLY A 63 -8.41 -10.59 4.13
N ARG A 64 -8.82 -11.86 4.17
CA ARG A 64 -8.60 -12.81 3.05
C ARG A 64 -9.11 -12.29 1.69
N PRO A 65 -10.31 -11.68 1.58
CA PRO A 65 -10.78 -11.15 0.30
C PRO A 65 -9.89 -10.02 -0.24
N HIS A 66 -9.37 -9.16 0.63
CA HIS A 66 -8.45 -8.08 0.24
C HIS A 66 -7.14 -8.64 -0.29
N GLU A 67 -6.51 -9.57 0.46
CA GLU A 67 -5.26 -10.21 0.05
C GLU A 67 -5.42 -10.93 -1.29
N GLN A 68 -6.48 -11.74 -1.44
CA GLN A 68 -6.73 -12.46 -2.68
C GLN A 68 -6.91 -11.50 -3.86
N LEU A 69 -7.64 -10.39 -3.66
CA LEU A 69 -7.92 -9.46 -4.75
C LEU A 69 -6.66 -8.88 -5.40
N HIS A 70 -5.70 -8.38 -4.62
CA HIS A 70 -4.48 -7.82 -5.20
C HIS A 70 -3.47 -8.90 -5.59
N LEU A 71 -3.39 -10.02 -4.87
CA LEU A 71 -2.43 -11.08 -5.16
C LEU A 71 -2.74 -11.75 -6.49
N GLU A 72 -4.00 -12.08 -6.77
CA GLU A 72 -4.38 -12.69 -8.05
C GLU A 72 -4.07 -11.72 -9.20
N LEU A 73 -4.43 -10.43 -9.07
CA LEU A 73 -4.11 -9.45 -10.11
C LEU A 73 -2.60 -9.27 -10.32
N TYR A 74 -1.81 -9.32 -9.24
CA TYR A 74 -0.36 -9.27 -9.33
C TYR A 74 0.23 -10.51 -10.01
N HIS A 75 -0.29 -11.69 -9.68
CA HIS A 75 0.15 -12.95 -10.28
C HIS A 75 -0.15 -12.98 -11.78
N GLU A 76 -1.36 -12.61 -12.20
CA GLU A 76 -1.72 -12.53 -13.63
C GLU A 76 -0.77 -11.58 -14.39
N ALA A 77 -0.53 -10.38 -13.86
CA ALA A 77 0.40 -9.42 -14.48
C ALA A 77 1.84 -9.97 -14.56
N ARG A 78 2.30 -10.66 -13.51
CA ARG A 78 3.64 -11.26 -13.45
C ARG A 78 3.77 -12.44 -14.41
N ASP A 79 2.76 -13.29 -14.49
CA ASP A 79 2.79 -14.49 -15.30
C ASP A 79 2.79 -14.11 -16.80
N GLU A 80 2.07 -13.06 -17.20
CA GLU A 80 2.21 -12.48 -18.56
C GLU A 80 3.63 -12.01 -18.85
N ILE A 81 4.29 -11.31 -17.92
CA ILE A 81 5.71 -10.92 -18.05
C ILE A 81 6.59 -12.16 -18.23
N PHE A 82 6.26 -13.27 -17.55
CA PHE A 82 7.01 -14.52 -17.67
C PHE A 82 6.79 -15.19 -19.02
N PHE A 83 5.56 -15.22 -19.54
CA PHE A 83 5.25 -15.74 -20.86
C PHE A 83 5.88 -14.93 -21.99
N MET A 84 6.16 -13.65 -21.76
CA MET A 84 6.98 -12.82 -22.66
C MET A 84 8.49 -13.16 -22.61
N GLY A 85 8.92 -14.11 -21.79
CA GLY A 85 10.33 -14.48 -21.63
C GLY A 85 11.12 -13.51 -20.75
N LEU A 86 10.45 -12.64 -19.98
CA LEU A 86 11.07 -11.58 -19.18
C LEU A 86 11.14 -11.91 -17.68
N ARG A 87 11.05 -13.20 -17.31
CA ARG A 87 11.07 -13.65 -15.91
C ARG A 87 12.25 -13.10 -15.12
N ASP A 88 13.45 -13.23 -15.66
CA ASP A 88 14.69 -12.80 -14.99
C ASP A 88 14.92 -11.29 -15.06
N ALA A 89 14.11 -10.59 -15.87
CA ALA A 89 14.09 -9.15 -16.02
C ALA A 89 13.00 -8.48 -15.17
N TRP A 90 12.34 -9.19 -14.26
CA TRP A 90 11.35 -8.64 -13.33
C TRP A 90 11.72 -8.90 -11.87
N SER A 91 11.50 -7.90 -11.03
CA SER A 91 11.73 -7.96 -9.58
C SER A 91 10.43 -7.68 -8.84
N ASN A 92 10.08 -8.56 -7.90
CA ASN A 92 8.99 -8.32 -6.97
C ASN A 92 9.44 -7.29 -5.93
N VAL A 93 8.72 -6.17 -5.82
CA VAL A 93 8.94 -5.16 -4.78
C VAL A 93 7.94 -5.36 -3.63
N GLY A 94 6.76 -5.92 -3.91
CA GLY A 94 5.77 -6.33 -2.91
C GLY A 94 5.21 -5.15 -2.12
N ALA A 95 4.98 -5.35 -0.82
CA ALA A 95 4.48 -4.34 0.11
C ALA A 95 5.63 -3.54 0.77
N THR A 96 6.61 -3.11 -0.03
CA THR A 96 7.70 -2.27 0.49
C THR A 96 7.17 -0.88 0.80
N THR A 97 7.48 -0.37 2.01
CA THR A 97 7.16 1.00 2.42
C THR A 97 8.14 1.99 1.77
N LEU A 98 7.63 2.95 1.00
CA LEU A 98 8.43 3.90 0.23
C LEU A 98 8.24 5.34 0.73
N PRO A 99 9.32 6.05 1.10
CA PRO A 99 9.26 7.44 1.48
C PRO A 99 9.26 8.37 0.25
N GLU A 100 8.37 9.37 0.22
CA GLU A 100 8.37 10.48 -0.75
C GLU A 100 9.70 11.25 -0.71
N ARG A 101 10.17 11.54 0.50
CA ARG A 101 11.47 12.15 0.81
C ARG A 101 11.94 11.65 2.17
N PRO A 102 13.23 11.77 2.50
CA PRO A 102 13.72 11.44 3.85
C PRO A 102 12.91 12.17 4.93
N GLY A 103 12.27 11.40 5.82
CA GLY A 103 11.42 11.95 6.89
C GLY A 103 10.06 12.50 6.47
N GLY A 104 9.68 12.42 5.19
CA GLY A 104 8.38 12.89 4.69
C GLY A 104 7.30 11.80 4.66
N ASN A 105 6.30 12.03 3.81
CA ASN A 105 5.20 11.09 3.59
C ASN A 105 5.70 9.71 3.18
N ARG A 106 4.97 8.68 3.57
CA ARG A 106 5.31 7.28 3.27
C ARG A 106 4.10 6.54 2.73
N GLY A 107 4.35 5.60 1.82
CA GLY A 107 3.33 4.76 1.22
C GLY A 107 3.72 3.31 1.19
N GLU A 108 2.75 2.43 1.35
CA GLU A 108 2.91 0.99 1.19
C GLU A 108 1.81 0.48 0.27
N GLY A 109 2.18 0.03 -0.92
CA GLY A 109 1.24 -0.57 -1.86
C GLY A 109 0.92 -2.00 -1.48
N ASP A 110 -0.23 -2.51 -1.93
CA ASP A 110 -0.62 -3.89 -1.63
C ASP A 110 0.25 -4.91 -2.39
N SER A 111 0.61 -4.60 -3.63
CA SER A 111 1.62 -5.34 -4.41
C SER A 111 2.33 -4.42 -5.38
N SER A 112 3.61 -4.70 -5.66
CA SER A 112 4.38 -3.88 -6.59
C SER A 112 5.55 -4.63 -7.21
N GLY A 113 6.04 -4.14 -8.35
CA GLY A 113 7.17 -4.72 -9.05
C GLY A 113 7.81 -3.77 -10.05
N SER A 114 8.98 -4.16 -10.53
CA SER A 114 9.79 -3.37 -11.46
C SER A 114 10.63 -4.24 -12.38
N PRO A 115 11.00 -3.72 -13.57
CA PRO A 115 12.07 -4.32 -14.35
C PRO A 115 13.39 -4.40 -13.59
N ARG A 116 14.19 -5.42 -13.90
CA ARG A 116 15.55 -5.65 -13.41
C ARG A 116 16.53 -5.69 -14.60
N PRO A 117 17.68 -4.98 -14.53
CA PRO A 117 18.05 -4.03 -13.49
C PRO A 117 17.08 -2.86 -13.46
N GLN A 118 16.88 -2.30 -12.27
CA GLN A 118 16.06 -1.09 -12.15
C GLN A 118 16.76 0.03 -12.93
N PRO A 119 16.04 0.80 -13.77
CA PRO A 119 16.65 1.89 -14.51
C PRO A 119 17.37 2.86 -13.58
N ASN A 120 18.53 3.37 -14.01
CA ASN A 120 19.41 4.20 -13.18
C ASN A 120 18.64 5.32 -12.48
N GLY A 121 18.85 5.44 -11.16
CA GLY A 121 18.26 6.49 -10.34
C GLY A 121 16.80 6.28 -9.94
N ARG A 122 16.16 5.16 -10.32
CA ARG A 122 14.82 4.84 -9.82
C ARG A 122 14.87 4.15 -8.45
N SER A 123 14.11 4.69 -7.50
CA SER A 123 13.89 4.12 -6.16
C SER A 123 12.47 3.59 -5.96
N TRP A 124 11.58 3.86 -6.92
CA TRP A 124 10.17 3.46 -6.87
C TRP A 124 9.86 2.30 -7.83
N PRO A 125 8.84 1.49 -7.55
CA PRO A 125 8.37 0.44 -8.44
C PRO A 125 7.83 1.04 -9.74
N THR A 126 7.77 0.24 -10.80
CA THR A 126 7.16 0.62 -12.08
C THR A 126 5.66 0.33 -12.07
N LEU A 127 5.27 -0.79 -11.45
CA LEU A 127 3.89 -1.22 -11.26
C LEU A 127 3.54 -1.20 -9.78
N VAL A 128 2.40 -0.58 -9.45
CA VAL A 128 1.77 -0.66 -8.13
C VAL A 128 0.33 -1.16 -8.28
N ILE A 129 -0.10 -2.02 -7.36
CA ILE A 129 -1.47 -2.48 -7.22
C ILE A 129 -2.01 -2.04 -5.88
N GLU A 130 -3.19 -1.43 -5.89
CA GLU A 130 -3.96 -1.05 -4.70
C GLU A 130 -5.31 -1.76 -4.76
N ALA A 131 -5.57 -2.62 -3.78
CA ALA A 131 -6.86 -3.23 -3.57
C ALA A 131 -7.70 -2.41 -2.59
N GLY A 132 -9.01 -2.53 -2.69
CA GLY A 132 -9.91 -2.04 -1.65
C GLY A 132 -11.18 -2.87 -1.61
N ASP A 133 -11.54 -3.36 -0.44
CA ASP A 133 -12.88 -3.87 -0.17
C ASP A 133 -13.75 -2.81 0.50
N LEU A 134 -13.25 -2.17 1.56
CA LEU A 134 -13.95 -1.08 2.24
C LEU A 134 -13.70 0.32 1.64
N PRO A 135 -12.47 0.70 1.22
CA PRO A 135 -12.23 2.02 0.65
C PRO A 135 -13.17 2.27 -0.54
N SER A 136 -13.66 3.51 -0.66
CA SER A 136 -14.38 3.92 -1.86
C SER A 136 -13.42 3.92 -3.05
N LEU A 137 -13.95 3.73 -4.26
CA LEU A 137 -13.16 3.84 -5.49
C LEU A 137 -12.44 5.20 -5.59
N GLN A 138 -13.06 6.26 -5.07
CA GLN A 138 -12.44 7.58 -4.98
C GLN A 138 -11.17 7.59 -4.11
N LYS A 139 -11.16 6.89 -2.96
CA LYS A 139 -9.96 6.78 -2.12
C LYS A 139 -8.83 6.02 -2.84
N LEU A 140 -9.16 4.97 -3.58
CA LEU A 140 -8.18 4.25 -4.40
C LEU A 140 -7.59 5.15 -5.50
N ARG A 141 -8.41 6.01 -6.12
CA ARG A 141 -7.92 7.01 -7.08
C ARG A 141 -7.05 8.09 -6.43
N GLU A 142 -7.29 8.44 -5.16
CA GLU A 142 -6.39 9.32 -4.40
C GLU A 142 -5.04 8.65 -4.13
N ASP A 143 -5.03 7.36 -3.79
CA ASP A 143 -3.80 6.58 -3.66
C ASP A 143 -3.02 6.53 -4.98
N MET A 144 -3.70 6.29 -6.11
CA MET A 144 -3.09 6.37 -7.45
C MET A 144 -2.42 7.72 -7.71
N ARG A 145 -3.11 8.83 -7.43
CA ARG A 145 -2.52 10.17 -7.64
C ARG A 145 -1.28 10.38 -6.79
N TRP A 146 -1.32 9.91 -5.55
CA TRP A 146 -0.16 9.97 -4.67
C TRP A 146 1.02 9.17 -5.20
N TRP A 147 0.81 7.95 -5.71
CA TRP A 147 1.90 7.14 -6.27
C TRP A 147 2.60 7.85 -7.44
N PHE A 148 1.83 8.47 -8.33
CA PHE A 148 2.40 9.26 -9.41
C PHE A 148 3.13 10.51 -8.91
N SER A 149 2.52 11.30 -8.02
CA SER A 149 3.12 12.55 -7.57
C SER A 149 4.36 12.32 -6.70
N ALA A 150 4.27 11.44 -5.69
CA ALA A 150 5.33 11.19 -4.73
C ALA A 150 6.55 10.52 -5.37
N SER A 151 6.34 9.72 -6.41
CA SER A 151 7.42 9.08 -7.16
C SER A 151 8.00 9.97 -8.27
N ASN A 152 7.48 11.19 -8.48
CA ASN A 152 7.76 12.00 -9.66
C ASN A 152 7.61 11.20 -10.96
N HIS A 153 6.47 10.50 -11.08
CA HIS A 153 6.16 9.59 -12.18
C HIS A 153 7.23 8.53 -12.44
N GLN A 154 7.93 8.03 -11.41
CA GLN A 154 8.73 6.80 -11.55
C GLN A 154 7.84 5.56 -11.55
N VAL A 155 6.78 5.56 -10.74
CA VAL A 155 5.64 4.66 -10.93
C VAL A 155 5.01 5.00 -12.26
N GLN A 156 4.88 4.01 -13.14
CA GLN A 156 4.34 4.18 -14.49
C GLN A 156 2.92 3.65 -14.63
N ILE A 157 2.57 2.65 -13.81
CA ILE A 157 1.28 1.98 -13.87
C ILE A 157 0.77 1.81 -12.45
N VAL A 158 -0.47 2.26 -12.21
CA VAL A 158 -1.22 1.92 -11.01
C VAL A 158 -2.47 1.13 -11.40
N LEU A 159 -2.58 -0.10 -10.92
CA LEU A 159 -3.80 -0.89 -11.03
C LEU A 159 -4.61 -0.78 -9.74
N LEU A 160 -5.85 -0.33 -9.88
CA LEU A 160 -6.81 -0.29 -8.78
C LEU A 160 -7.76 -1.48 -8.89
N ALA A 161 -7.90 -2.25 -7.82
CA ALA A 161 -8.85 -3.34 -7.73
C ALA A 161 -9.84 -3.09 -6.61
N LYS A 162 -11.12 -2.90 -6.96
CA LYS A 162 -12.20 -2.62 -5.99
C LYS A 162 -13.18 -3.78 -5.94
N LEU A 163 -13.34 -4.38 -4.77
CA LEU A 163 -14.43 -5.32 -4.52
C LEU A 163 -15.70 -4.54 -4.20
N ASP A 164 -16.66 -4.50 -5.13
CA ASP A 164 -17.96 -3.86 -4.96
C ASP A 164 -18.99 -4.91 -4.51
N ARG A 165 -19.08 -5.14 -3.19
CA ARG A 165 -19.97 -6.16 -2.61
C ARG A 165 -21.45 -5.93 -2.93
N PRO A 166 -22.01 -4.70 -2.80
CA PRO A 166 -23.40 -4.45 -3.18
C PRO A 166 -23.66 -4.73 -4.67
N GLY A 167 -22.74 -4.30 -5.54
CA GLY A 167 -22.82 -4.53 -6.98
C GLY A 167 -22.41 -5.93 -7.45
N ARG A 168 -21.93 -6.80 -6.54
CA ARG A 168 -21.38 -8.14 -6.81
C ARG A 168 -20.39 -8.17 -7.98
N ARG A 169 -19.47 -7.21 -8.01
CA ARG A 169 -18.50 -7.07 -9.09
C ARG A 169 -17.14 -6.67 -8.57
N ILE A 170 -16.13 -6.92 -9.38
CA ILE A 170 -14.79 -6.36 -9.21
C ILE A 170 -14.64 -5.25 -10.24
N ILE A 171 -14.24 -4.07 -9.80
CA ILE A 171 -13.93 -2.94 -10.66
C ILE A 171 -12.42 -2.84 -10.76
N LEU A 172 -11.90 -2.86 -11.99
CA LEU A 172 -10.49 -2.67 -12.28
C LEU A 172 -10.30 -1.34 -13.00
N GLU A 173 -9.34 -0.54 -12.55
CA GLU A 173 -8.87 0.65 -13.27
C GLU A 173 -7.38 0.55 -13.51
N LYS A 174 -6.94 0.89 -14.73
CA LYS A 174 -5.54 1.09 -15.06
C LYS A 174 -5.30 2.57 -15.27
N TRP A 175 -4.31 3.10 -14.56
CA TRP A 175 -3.83 4.47 -14.67
C TRP A 175 -2.36 4.48 -15.05
#